data_AF-A0A3D0MUJ6-F1
#
_entry.id   AF-A0A3D0MUJ6-F1
#
_cell.length_a   1.000
_cell.length_b   1.000
_cell.length_c   1.000
_cell.angle_alpha   90.00
_cell.angle_beta   90.00
_cell.angle_gamma   90.00
#
_symmetry.space_group_name_H-M   'P 1'
#
loop_
_entity.id
_entity.type
_entity.pdbx_description
1 polymer ?
#
loop_
_entity_poly.entity_id
_entity_poly.type
_entity_poly.pdbx_seq_one_letter_code
_entity_poly.pdbx_strand_id
1 'polypeptide(L)'
;MFYKLFNEYKSNLSKNDLKKLFLGIHLMITIKFDCGYYRSGNYYFEFYKSMIENGILSFDDSGYLDAVVCRNIVIKYLEYKEWVSEFIVEYIPKLKPENIESFTHFCKAFTYLIDGDFEKSLTHLQKIESNIQVIKADVKLFYLMNYYELNYYENALSLIDSFKHYSSSDKHLKDFHTKLYKSFMKIYLKLFRIKLSNKNSEFELKKIIGELNKDYNFSHRNWLLMKANELLTKVA
;
A
#
# COMPACT_ATOMS: atom_id res chain seq x y z
N MET A 1 -21.81 10.70 -6.63
CA MET A 1 -22.29 12.08 -6.37
C MET A 1 -21.14 13.08 -6.39
N PHE A 2 -20.12 12.93 -5.53
CA PHE A 2 -18.96 13.85 -5.46
C PHE A 2 -18.25 14.12 -6.81
N TYR A 3 -17.81 13.08 -7.53
CA TYR A 3 -17.06 13.28 -8.78
C TYR A 3 -17.86 14.01 -9.88
N LYS A 4 -19.18 13.79 -9.93
CA LYS A 4 -20.07 14.51 -10.86
C LYS A 4 -20.10 16.01 -10.56
N LEU A 5 -20.29 16.37 -9.28
CA LEU A 5 -20.25 17.76 -8.83
C LEU A 5 -18.86 18.39 -9.05
N PHE A 6 -17.78 17.64 -8.79
CA PHE A 6 -16.43 18.13 -9.05
C PHE A 6 -16.25 18.52 -10.53
N ASN A 7 -16.67 17.66 -11.47
CA ASN A 7 -16.54 17.96 -12.89
C ASN A 7 -17.40 19.15 -13.34
N GLU A 8 -18.56 19.36 -12.72
CA GLU A 8 -19.45 20.48 -13.02
C GLU A 8 -18.88 21.83 -12.55
N TYR A 9 -18.22 21.87 -11.38
CA TYR A 9 -17.80 23.12 -10.75
C TYR A 9 -16.28 23.37 -10.76
N LYS A 10 -15.44 22.43 -11.22
CA LYS A 10 -13.97 22.58 -11.18
C LYS A 10 -13.45 23.80 -11.91
N SER A 11 -14.11 24.22 -13.01
CA SER A 11 -13.74 25.42 -13.77
C SER A 11 -13.90 26.71 -12.98
N ASN A 12 -14.72 26.69 -11.92
CA ASN A 12 -14.99 27.86 -11.08
C ASN A 12 -14.02 27.97 -9.90
N LEU A 13 -13.13 26.99 -9.72
CA LEU A 13 -12.18 26.95 -8.61
C LEU A 13 -10.82 27.49 -9.05
N SER A 14 -10.19 28.28 -8.18
CA SER A 14 -8.80 28.68 -8.42
C SER A 14 -7.87 27.46 -8.34
N LYS A 15 -6.69 27.56 -8.96
CA LYS A 15 -5.65 26.51 -8.85
C LYS A 15 -5.29 26.21 -7.38
N ASN A 16 -5.35 27.22 -6.51
CA ASN A 16 -5.08 27.06 -5.08
C ASN A 16 -6.20 26.29 -4.37
N ASP A 17 -7.46 26.55 -4.72
CA ASP A 17 -8.60 25.84 -4.14
C ASP A 17 -8.64 24.38 -4.60
N LEU A 18 -8.30 24.13 -5.87
CA LEU A 18 -8.11 22.79 -6.41
C LEU A 18 -7.00 22.04 -5.66
N LYS A 19 -5.87 22.68 -5.36
CA LYS A 19 -4.80 22.09 -4.55
C LYS A 19 -5.28 21.72 -3.14
N LYS A 20 -5.98 22.62 -2.46
CA LYS A 20 -6.53 22.34 -1.12
C LYS A 20 -7.53 21.19 -1.13
N LEU A 21 -8.42 21.17 -2.13
CA LEU A 21 -9.39 20.10 -2.34
C LEU A 21 -8.70 18.77 -2.59
N PHE A 22 -7.67 18.76 -3.46
CA PHE A 22 -6.85 17.57 -3.72
C PHE A 22 -6.24 17.04 -2.44
N LEU A 23 -5.57 17.88 -1.65
CA LEU A 23 -4.91 17.47 -0.41
C LEU A 23 -5.89 16.88 0.60
N GLY A 24 -7.05 17.50 0.79
CA GLY A 24 -8.08 16.99 1.70
C GLY A 24 -8.63 15.62 1.29
N ILE A 25 -8.94 15.46 0.00
CA ILE A 25 -9.45 14.19 -0.54
C ILE A 25 -8.35 13.13 -0.56
N HIS A 26 -7.13 13.52 -0.93
CA HIS A 26 -5.96 12.66 -0.91
C HIS A 26 -5.75 12.07 0.49
N LEU A 27 -5.75 12.92 1.51
CA LEU A 27 -5.60 12.52 2.91
C LEU A 27 -6.71 11.55 3.34
N MET A 28 -7.98 11.88 3.06
CA MET A 28 -9.11 11.00 3.39
C MET A 28 -8.96 9.62 2.73
N ILE A 29 -8.60 9.58 1.45
CA ILE A 29 -8.43 8.34 0.69
C ILE A 29 -7.22 7.54 1.21
N THR A 30 -6.12 8.21 1.56
CA THR A 30 -4.95 7.56 2.18
C THR A 30 -5.32 6.90 3.50
N ILE A 31 -6.00 7.60 4.39
CA ILE A 31 -6.44 7.03 5.68
C ILE A 31 -7.36 5.82 5.46
N LYS A 32 -8.35 5.94 4.56
CA LYS A 32 -9.25 4.82 4.22
C LYS A 32 -8.49 3.64 3.61
N PHE A 33 -7.48 3.91 2.79
CA PHE A 33 -6.64 2.86 2.21
C PHE A 33 -5.83 2.12 3.27
N ASP A 34 -5.17 2.86 4.17
CA ASP A 34 -4.34 2.27 5.22
C ASP A 34 -5.16 1.43 6.21
N CYS A 35 -6.39 1.85 6.52
CA CYS A 35 -7.37 1.05 7.26
C CYS A 35 -7.84 -0.23 6.52
N GLY A 36 -7.72 -0.28 5.18
CA GLY A 36 -8.34 -1.32 4.36
C GLY A 36 -9.83 -1.08 4.07
N TYR A 37 -10.34 0.14 4.28
CA TYR A 37 -11.68 0.58 3.82
C TYR A 37 -11.72 0.90 2.32
N TYR A 38 -10.56 1.09 1.69
CA TYR A 38 -10.51 1.49 0.28
C TYR A 38 -10.76 0.30 -0.63
N ARG A 39 -11.88 0.37 -1.35
CA ARG A 39 -11.99 -0.22 -2.67
C ARG A 39 -11.62 0.86 -3.67
N SER A 40 -10.74 0.53 -4.60
CA SER A 40 -10.38 1.35 -5.74
C SER A 40 -11.61 1.56 -6.64
N GLY A 41 -12.53 2.39 -6.16
CA GLY A 41 -13.73 2.75 -6.91
C GLY A 41 -13.31 3.65 -8.06
N ASN A 42 -13.86 3.37 -9.25
CA ASN A 42 -13.67 4.16 -10.47
C ASN A 42 -13.72 5.68 -10.18
N TYR A 43 -14.68 6.16 -9.38
CA TYR A 43 -14.80 7.59 -9.04
C TYR A 43 -13.56 8.23 -8.38
N TYR A 44 -12.84 7.51 -7.52
CA TYR A 44 -11.64 8.06 -6.88
C TYR A 44 -10.48 8.07 -7.86
N PHE A 45 -10.34 7.01 -8.66
CA PHE A 45 -9.36 6.96 -9.73
C PHE A 45 -9.55 8.13 -10.72
N GLU A 46 -10.77 8.32 -11.22
CA GLU A 46 -11.12 9.40 -12.14
C GLU A 46 -10.89 10.80 -11.54
N PHE A 47 -11.11 10.96 -10.22
CA PHE A 47 -10.75 12.19 -9.51
C PHE A 47 -9.24 12.43 -9.56
N TYR A 48 -8.42 11.46 -9.15
CA TYR A 48 -6.96 11.61 -9.18
C TYR A 48 -6.46 11.89 -10.59
N LYS A 49 -6.92 11.13 -11.58
CA LYS A 49 -6.57 11.32 -12.98
C LYS A 49 -6.86 12.76 -13.42
N SER A 50 -8.06 13.27 -13.17
CA SER A 50 -8.41 14.65 -13.51
C SER A 50 -7.53 15.67 -12.77
N MET A 51 -7.18 15.45 -11.51
CA MET A 51 -6.33 16.39 -10.75
C MET A 51 -4.90 16.42 -11.27
N ILE A 52 -4.38 15.28 -11.70
CA ILE A 52 -3.05 15.11 -12.29
C ILE A 52 -3.00 15.82 -13.65
N GLU A 53 -3.99 15.57 -14.52
CA GLU A 53 -4.13 16.22 -15.84
C GLU A 53 -4.25 17.75 -15.75
N ASN A 54 -4.78 18.27 -14.64
CA ASN A 54 -4.89 19.70 -14.38
C ASN A 54 -3.65 20.29 -13.67
N GLY A 55 -2.58 19.50 -13.49
CA GLY A 55 -1.33 19.94 -12.87
C GLY A 55 -1.47 20.33 -11.40
N ILE A 56 -2.34 19.62 -10.67
CA ILE A 56 -2.65 19.89 -9.25
C ILE A 56 -1.86 18.99 -8.28
N LEU A 57 -0.97 18.13 -8.79
CA LEU A 57 -0.07 17.34 -7.95
C LEU A 57 0.74 18.19 -6.95
N SER A 58 1.07 17.56 -5.83
CA SER A 58 1.77 18.22 -4.73
C SER A 58 3.26 18.28 -5.01
N PHE A 59 3.77 19.48 -5.29
CA PHE A 59 5.19 19.76 -5.37
C PHE A 59 5.62 20.56 -4.14
N ASP A 60 6.82 20.29 -3.63
CA ASP A 60 7.43 21.15 -2.61
C ASP A 60 7.84 22.50 -3.19
N ASP A 61 8.28 23.42 -2.33
CA ASP A 61 8.69 24.78 -2.73
C ASP A 61 9.88 24.78 -3.70
N SER A 62 10.63 23.67 -3.77
CA SER A 62 11.75 23.46 -4.71
C SER A 62 11.31 22.83 -6.04
N GLY A 63 10.01 22.57 -6.22
CA GLY A 63 9.45 22.02 -7.45
C GLY A 63 9.54 20.51 -7.57
N TYR A 64 9.86 19.78 -6.48
CA TYR A 64 9.89 18.32 -6.49
C TYR A 64 8.59 17.70 -6.02
N LEU A 65 8.18 16.63 -6.68
CA LEU A 65 7.04 15.82 -6.28
C LEU A 65 7.30 15.17 -4.92
N ASP A 66 6.32 15.26 -4.04
CA ASP A 66 6.33 14.54 -2.77
C ASP A 66 6.29 13.01 -2.99
N ALA A 67 7.29 12.31 -2.45
CA ALA A 67 7.44 10.86 -2.60
C ALA A 67 6.32 10.06 -1.90
N VAL A 68 5.71 10.58 -0.84
CA VAL A 68 4.56 9.92 -0.17
C VAL A 68 3.32 10.02 -1.05
N VAL A 69 3.09 11.17 -1.69
CA VAL A 69 2.01 11.34 -2.67
C VAL A 69 2.21 10.39 -3.86
N CYS A 70 3.43 10.31 -4.40
CA CYS A 70 3.76 9.38 -5.47
C CYS A 70 3.50 7.92 -5.05
N ARG A 71 3.98 7.52 -3.85
CA ARG A 71 3.77 6.18 -3.27
C ARG A 71 2.30 5.84 -3.16
N ASN A 72 1.52 6.79 -2.65
CA ASN A 72 0.10 6.61 -2.43
C ASN A 72 -0.65 6.38 -3.74
N ILE A 73 -0.27 7.07 -4.82
CA ILE A 73 -0.88 6.88 -6.14
C ILE A 73 -0.52 5.50 -6.70
N VAL A 74 0.77 5.15 -6.73
CA VAL A 74 1.23 3.87 -7.27
C VAL A 74 0.59 2.69 -6.54
N ILE A 75 0.61 2.69 -5.20
CA ILE A 75 0.09 1.55 -4.43
C ILE A 75 -1.43 1.39 -4.59
N LYS A 76 -2.19 2.49 -4.62
CA LYS A 76 -3.66 2.42 -4.65
C LYS A 76 -4.22 2.01 -6.00
N TYR A 77 -3.56 2.42 -7.08
CA TYR A 77 -4.09 2.30 -8.42
C TYR A 77 -3.36 1.28 -9.28
N LEU A 78 -2.53 0.42 -8.69
CA LEU A 78 -1.76 -0.59 -9.44
C LEU A 78 -2.63 -1.55 -10.26
N GLU A 79 -3.92 -1.72 -9.92
CA GLU A 79 -4.87 -2.47 -10.76
C GLU A 79 -5.08 -1.82 -12.16
N TYR A 80 -4.90 -0.50 -12.28
CA TYR A 80 -4.91 0.25 -13.53
C TYR A 80 -3.49 0.27 -14.14
N LYS A 81 -2.99 -0.92 -14.49
CA LYS A 81 -1.57 -1.15 -14.86
C LYS A 81 -1.03 -0.18 -15.91
N GLU A 82 -1.77 0.05 -17.00
CA GLU A 82 -1.37 0.94 -18.09
C GLU A 82 -1.19 2.37 -17.58
N TRP A 83 -2.20 2.90 -16.90
CA TRP A 83 -2.16 4.26 -16.35
C TRP A 83 -1.05 4.44 -15.30
N VAL A 84 -0.85 3.46 -14.41
CA VAL A 84 0.24 3.52 -13.42
C VAL A 84 1.61 3.46 -14.09
N SER A 85 1.76 2.69 -15.17
CA SER A 85 3.01 2.65 -15.94
C SER A 85 3.33 4.02 -16.55
N GLU A 86 2.36 4.67 -17.18
CA GLU A 86 2.50 6.04 -17.70
C GLU A 86 2.83 7.03 -16.59
N PHE A 87 2.09 6.96 -15.47
CA PHE A 87 2.33 7.80 -14.30
C PHE A 87 3.76 7.64 -13.76
N ILE A 88 4.26 6.41 -13.66
CA ILE A 88 5.61 6.11 -13.18
C ILE A 88 6.66 6.77 -14.08
N VAL A 89 6.53 6.61 -15.41
CA VAL A 89 7.47 7.18 -16.38
C VAL A 89 7.47 8.71 -16.31
N GLU A 90 6.30 9.33 -16.14
CA GLU A 90 6.17 10.78 -16.13
C GLU A 90 6.60 11.42 -14.80
N TYR A 91 6.28 10.80 -13.66
CA TYR A 91 6.35 11.46 -12.35
C TYR A 91 7.50 11.00 -11.46
N ILE A 92 8.06 9.80 -11.63
CA ILE A 92 9.27 9.42 -10.87
C ILE A 92 10.44 10.39 -11.11
N PRO A 93 10.73 10.84 -12.36
CA PRO A 93 11.80 11.80 -12.61
C PRO A 93 11.59 13.16 -11.93
N LYS A 94 10.36 13.46 -11.48
CA LYS A 94 10.00 14.71 -10.79
C LYS A 94 10.20 14.61 -9.28
N LEU A 95 10.57 13.46 -8.72
CA LEU A 95 10.96 13.31 -7.31
C LEU A 95 12.30 14.01 -7.05
N LYS A 96 12.62 14.23 -5.77
CA LYS A 96 13.99 14.65 -5.39
C LYS A 96 15.02 13.64 -5.93
N PRO A 97 16.17 14.08 -6.46
CA PRO A 97 17.15 13.19 -7.09
C PRO A 97 17.54 11.99 -6.23
N GLU A 98 17.74 12.21 -4.93
CA GLU A 98 18.06 11.18 -3.93
C GLU A 98 17.01 10.07 -3.79
N ASN A 99 15.75 10.33 -4.17
CA ASN A 99 14.66 9.37 -4.06
C ASN A 99 14.39 8.62 -5.37
N ILE A 100 14.86 9.10 -6.52
CA ILE A 100 14.47 8.57 -7.85
C ILE A 100 14.82 7.08 -7.98
N GLU A 101 16.04 6.69 -7.64
CA GLU A 101 16.51 5.31 -7.78
C GLU A 101 15.76 4.35 -6.85
N SER A 102 15.76 4.64 -5.55
CA SER A 102 15.04 3.85 -4.54
C SER A 102 13.55 3.73 -4.86
N PHE A 103 12.93 4.79 -5.36
CA PHE A 103 11.52 4.79 -5.71
C PHE A 103 11.23 4.01 -7.00
N THR A 104 12.15 4.02 -7.96
CA THR A 104 12.08 3.14 -9.15
C THR A 104 12.12 1.67 -8.73
N HIS A 105 13.00 1.32 -7.79
CA HIS A 105 13.06 -0.03 -7.23
C HIS A 105 11.82 -0.39 -6.43
N PHE A 106 11.27 0.55 -5.65
CA PHE A 106 10.00 0.38 -4.97
C PHE A 106 8.85 0.03 -5.91
N CYS A 107 8.70 0.78 -7.01
CA CYS A 107 7.66 0.55 -8.00
C CYS A 107 7.81 -0.82 -8.69
N LYS A 108 9.05 -1.19 -9.07
CA LYS A 108 9.35 -2.50 -9.65
C LYS A 108 9.06 -3.64 -8.68
N ALA A 109 9.53 -3.53 -7.44
CA ALA A 109 9.30 -4.52 -6.39
C ALA A 109 7.81 -4.76 -6.19
N PHE A 110 7.02 -3.70 -6.10
CA PHE A 110 5.58 -3.80 -5.89
C PHE A 110 4.86 -4.38 -7.12
N THR A 111 5.25 -3.99 -8.33
CA THR A 111 4.69 -4.56 -9.57
C THR A 111 4.94 -6.06 -9.65
N TYR A 112 6.18 -6.51 -9.44
CA TYR A 112 6.52 -7.93 -9.43
C TYR A 112 5.81 -8.72 -8.33
N LEU A 113 5.61 -8.14 -7.15
CA LEU A 113 4.86 -8.76 -6.06
C LEU A 113 3.41 -9.06 -6.48
N ILE A 114 2.75 -8.12 -7.15
CA ILE A 114 1.37 -8.30 -7.62
C ILE A 114 1.29 -9.25 -8.83
N ASP A 115 2.30 -9.22 -9.71
CA ASP A 115 2.38 -10.11 -10.87
C ASP A 115 2.78 -11.55 -10.51
N GLY A 116 3.16 -11.81 -9.25
CA GLY A 116 3.54 -13.13 -8.75
C GLY A 116 5.00 -13.51 -8.99
N ASP A 117 5.84 -12.57 -9.44
CA ASP A 117 7.28 -12.76 -9.64
C ASP A 117 8.05 -12.39 -8.36
N PHE A 118 7.88 -13.21 -7.33
CA PHE A 118 8.32 -12.91 -5.97
C PHE A 118 9.84 -12.77 -5.82
N GLU A 119 10.62 -13.54 -6.57
CA GLU A 119 12.09 -13.46 -6.53
C GLU A 119 12.61 -12.15 -7.15
N LYS A 120 12.03 -11.68 -8.25
CA LYS A 120 12.34 -10.35 -8.80
C LYS A 120 11.87 -9.25 -7.87
N SER A 121 10.73 -9.43 -7.20
CA SER A 121 10.27 -8.50 -6.17
C SER A 121 11.31 -8.35 -5.07
N LEU A 122 11.78 -9.45 -4.47
CA LEU A 122 12.84 -9.45 -3.45
C LEU A 122 14.13 -8.78 -3.94
N THR A 123 14.57 -9.08 -5.16
CA THR A 123 15.76 -8.48 -5.77
C THR A 123 15.68 -6.95 -5.82
N HIS A 124 14.49 -6.40 -6.10
CA HIS A 124 14.28 -4.97 -6.10
C HIS A 124 14.12 -4.40 -4.70
N LEU A 125 13.46 -5.11 -3.77
CA LEU A 125 13.33 -4.65 -2.38
C LEU A 125 14.69 -4.43 -1.70
N GLN A 126 15.71 -5.22 -2.05
CA GLN A 126 17.07 -5.10 -1.50
C GLN A 126 17.77 -3.80 -1.89
N LYS A 127 17.34 -3.16 -2.98
CA LYS A 127 17.96 -1.94 -3.52
C LYS A 127 17.27 -0.65 -3.07
N ILE A 128 16.29 -0.75 -2.17
CA ILE A 128 15.52 0.41 -1.73
C ILE A 128 16.16 1.00 -0.48
N GLU A 129 16.76 2.17 -0.65
CA GLU A 129 17.27 2.99 0.45
C GLU A 129 16.40 4.25 0.55
N SER A 130 15.47 4.27 1.50
CA SER A 130 14.61 5.42 1.72
C SER A 130 14.69 5.88 3.16
N ASN A 131 14.76 7.19 3.39
CA ASN A 131 14.63 7.79 4.72
C ASN A 131 13.18 8.07 5.13
N ILE A 132 12.22 7.80 4.23
CA ILE A 132 10.80 8.07 4.44
C ILE A 132 10.17 6.91 5.20
N GLN A 133 9.68 7.18 6.42
CA GLN A 133 9.19 6.14 7.34
C GLN A 133 8.10 5.24 6.75
N VAL A 134 7.11 5.81 6.06
CA VAL A 134 6.02 5.01 5.47
C VAL A 134 6.54 4.07 4.38
N ILE A 135 7.52 4.51 3.57
CA ILE A 135 8.15 3.67 2.55
C ILE A 135 8.97 2.57 3.20
N LYS A 136 9.70 2.85 4.29
CA LYS A 136 10.40 1.81 5.07
C LYS A 136 9.43 0.74 5.59
N ALA A 137 8.25 1.15 6.06
CA ALA A 137 7.22 0.22 6.52
C ALA A 137 6.66 -0.63 5.36
N ASP A 138 6.38 -0.03 4.21
CA ASP A 138 5.92 -0.75 3.02
C ASP A 138 6.92 -1.80 2.56
N VAL A 139 8.20 -1.46 2.49
CA VAL A 139 9.27 -2.40 2.12
C VAL A 139 9.24 -3.63 3.04
N LYS A 140 9.10 -3.45 4.35
CA LYS A 140 8.98 -4.56 5.30
C LYS A 140 7.71 -5.39 5.06
N LEU A 141 6.58 -4.76 4.79
CA LEU A 141 5.33 -5.47 4.48
C LEU A 141 5.44 -6.27 3.19
N PHE A 142 6.08 -5.71 2.15
CA PHE A 142 6.31 -6.40 0.88
C PHE A 142 7.30 -7.56 1.02
N TYR A 143 8.34 -7.43 1.86
CA TYR A 143 9.17 -8.58 2.22
C TYR A 143 8.34 -9.69 2.87
N LEU A 144 7.47 -9.37 3.83
CA LEU A 144 6.61 -10.37 4.46
C LEU A 144 5.68 -11.05 3.45
N MET A 145 5.05 -10.29 2.56
CA MET A 145 4.20 -10.85 1.51
C MET A 145 5.00 -11.79 0.59
N ASN A 146 6.18 -11.39 0.13
CA ASN A 146 7.06 -12.26 -0.67
C ASN A 146 7.47 -13.54 0.09
N TYR A 147 7.88 -13.42 1.36
CA TYR A 147 8.25 -14.56 2.18
C TYR A 147 7.11 -15.53 2.40
N TYR A 148 5.87 -15.04 2.48
CA TYR A 148 4.70 -15.90 2.56
C TYR A 148 4.57 -16.74 1.30
N GLU A 149 4.69 -16.13 0.13
CA GLU A 149 4.51 -16.78 -1.16
C GLU A 149 5.63 -17.80 -1.45
N LEU A 150 6.87 -17.45 -1.10
CA LEU A 150 8.06 -18.29 -1.24
C LEU A 150 8.25 -19.30 -0.10
N ASN A 151 7.36 -19.34 0.90
CA ASN A 151 7.46 -20.19 2.09
C ASN A 151 8.72 -19.95 2.96
N TYR A 152 9.30 -18.75 2.93
CA TYR A 152 10.44 -18.36 3.76
C TYR A 152 9.99 -17.96 5.18
N TYR A 153 9.50 -18.95 5.94
CA TYR A 153 8.89 -18.73 7.26
C TYR A 153 9.85 -18.15 8.30
N GLU A 154 11.08 -18.66 8.37
CA GLU A 154 12.08 -18.19 9.33
C GLU A 154 12.49 -16.73 9.05
N ASN A 155 12.64 -16.36 7.77
CA ASN A 155 12.89 -14.98 7.37
C ASN A 155 11.73 -14.06 7.77
N ALA A 156 10.49 -14.53 7.63
CA ALA A 156 9.32 -13.78 8.05
C ALA A 156 9.26 -13.57 9.58
N LEU A 157 9.60 -14.59 10.38
CA LEU A 157 9.70 -14.45 11.83
C LEU A 157 10.76 -13.43 12.24
N SER A 158 11.97 -13.56 11.71
CA SER A 158 13.08 -12.64 11.98
C SER A 158 12.71 -11.19 11.61
N LEU A 159 12.08 -10.99 10.45
CA LEU A 159 11.65 -9.67 10.02
C LEU A 159 10.57 -9.09 10.93
N ILE A 160 9.56 -9.87 11.32
CA ILE A 160 8.50 -9.43 12.24
C ILE A 160 9.07 -8.99 13.58
N ASP A 161 10.03 -9.72 14.12
CA ASP A 161 10.65 -9.37 15.40
C ASP A 161 11.43 -8.05 15.29
N SER A 162 12.18 -7.83 14.21
CA SER A 162 12.82 -6.54 13.95
C SER A 162 11.80 -5.39 13.73
N PHE A 163 10.65 -5.68 13.14
CA PHE A 163 9.62 -4.68 12.83
C PHE A 163 8.85 -4.23 14.09
N LYS A 164 8.71 -5.11 15.09
CA LYS A 164 8.12 -4.73 16.39
C LYS A 164 8.94 -3.65 17.11
N HIS A 165 10.27 -3.75 17.08
CA HIS A 165 11.18 -2.77 17.72
C HIS A 165 11.20 -1.42 16.99
N TYR A 166 11.01 -1.43 15.68
CA TYR A 166 10.86 -0.22 14.86
C TYR A 166 9.60 0.58 15.24
N SER A 167 8.54 -0.09 15.70
CA SER A 167 7.26 0.55 16.02
C SER A 167 7.18 1.10 17.46
N SER A 168 8.16 0.82 18.31
CA SER A 168 8.18 1.25 19.72
C SER A 168 9.16 2.40 20.02
N SER A 169 10.08 2.70 19.10
CA SER A 169 11.19 3.66 19.30
C SER A 169 10.95 5.03 18.68
N ASP A 170 9.96 5.18 17.81
CA ASP A 170 9.76 6.39 16.99
C ASP A 170 8.44 7.08 17.33
N LYS A 171 8.49 8.20 18.09
CA LYS A 171 7.31 8.98 18.52
C LYS A 171 6.50 9.57 17.35
N HIS A 172 7.07 9.61 16.14
CA HIS A 172 6.43 10.15 14.94
C HIS A 172 5.57 9.13 14.18
N LEU A 173 5.80 7.83 14.38
CA LEU A 173 4.85 6.79 13.98
C LEU A 173 3.66 6.88 14.92
N LYS A 174 2.68 7.72 14.54
CA LYS A 174 1.40 7.85 15.24
C LYS A 174 0.90 6.46 15.58
N ASP A 175 0.49 6.25 16.84
CA ASP A 175 -0.04 4.99 17.40
C ASP A 175 -0.94 4.20 16.44
N PHE A 176 -1.65 4.93 15.57
CA PHE A 176 -2.48 4.40 14.49
C PHE A 176 -1.76 3.45 13.52
N HIS A 177 -0.69 3.87 12.81
CA HIS A 177 -0.02 3.00 11.82
C HIS A 177 0.65 1.79 12.49
N THR A 178 1.25 2.01 13.66
CA THR A 178 1.79 0.93 14.49
C THR A 178 0.74 -0.12 14.83
N LYS A 179 -0.48 0.29 15.19
CA LYS A 179 -1.60 -0.64 15.42
C LYS A 179 -1.95 -1.42 14.16
N LEU A 180 -2.07 -0.75 13.01
CA LEU A 180 -2.37 -1.40 11.73
C LEU A 180 -1.34 -2.49 11.36
N TYR A 181 -0.05 -2.18 11.50
CA TYR A 181 1.02 -3.13 11.18
C TYR A 181 1.07 -4.30 12.16
N LYS A 182 0.85 -4.05 13.46
CA LYS A 182 0.75 -5.12 14.47
C LYS A 182 -0.42 -6.05 14.17
N SER A 183 -1.59 -5.49 13.80
CA SER A 183 -2.76 -6.26 13.39
C SER A 183 -2.48 -7.11 12.15
N PHE A 184 -1.81 -6.54 11.13
CA PHE A 184 -1.35 -7.29 9.96
C PHE A 184 -0.44 -8.46 10.35
N MET A 185 0.65 -8.22 11.08
CA MET A 185 1.63 -9.24 11.45
C MET A 185 1.02 -10.38 12.26
N LYS A 186 0.05 -10.07 13.14
CA LYS A 186 -0.69 -11.06 13.92
C LYS A 186 -1.48 -12.03 13.03
N ILE A 187 -2.23 -11.51 12.05
CA ILE A 187 -3.02 -12.34 11.14
C ILE A 187 -2.11 -13.08 10.14
N TYR A 188 -1.11 -12.39 9.62
CA TYR A 188 -0.08 -12.94 8.73
C TYR A 188 0.54 -14.22 9.31
N LEU A 189 1.01 -14.19 10.57
CA LEU A 189 1.63 -15.36 11.21
C LEU A 189 0.66 -16.51 11.39
N LYS A 190 -0.62 -16.23 11.72
CA LYS A 190 -1.65 -17.28 11.81
C LYS A 190 -1.83 -17.96 10.45
N LEU A 191 -1.98 -17.19 9.38
CA LEU A 191 -2.15 -17.71 8.03
C LEU A 191 -0.94 -18.51 7.57
N PHE A 192 0.27 -18.05 7.86
CA PHE A 192 1.50 -18.75 7.47
C PHE A 192 1.63 -20.08 8.22
N ARG A 193 1.35 -20.10 9.53
CA ARG A 193 1.33 -21.35 10.30
C ARG A 193 0.28 -22.34 9.79
N ILE A 194 -0.92 -21.87 9.46
CA ILE A 194 -1.97 -22.72 8.87
C ILE A 194 -1.46 -23.31 7.55
N LYS A 195 -0.90 -22.48 6.66
CA LYS A 195 -0.33 -22.89 5.36
C LYS A 195 0.70 -24.02 5.50
N LEU A 196 1.54 -23.97 6.53
CA LEU A 196 2.58 -24.97 6.78
C LEU A 196 2.07 -26.22 7.53
N SER A 197 0.99 -26.09 8.31
CA SER A 197 0.56 -27.15 9.23
C SER A 197 -0.11 -28.34 8.57
N ASN A 198 -0.57 -28.24 7.31
CA ASN A 198 -1.36 -29.24 6.59
C ASN A 198 -2.57 -29.81 7.37
N LYS A 199 -3.05 -29.11 8.41
CA LYS A 199 -4.20 -29.52 9.23
C LYS A 199 -5.47 -28.88 8.69
N ASN A 200 -6.60 -29.60 8.81
CA ASN A 200 -7.91 -28.98 8.62
C ASN A 200 -8.04 -27.81 9.61
N SER A 201 -8.09 -26.60 9.07
CA SER A 201 -8.15 -25.34 9.80
C SER A 201 -9.34 -24.49 9.34
N GLU A 202 -10.40 -25.15 8.84
CA GLU A 202 -11.57 -24.48 8.23
C GLU A 202 -12.23 -23.50 9.21
N PHE A 203 -12.42 -23.91 10.46
CA PHE A 203 -13.04 -23.08 11.51
C PHE A 203 -12.19 -21.83 11.81
N GLU A 204 -10.88 -21.99 11.96
CA GLU A 204 -9.91 -20.94 12.21
C GLU A 204 -9.86 -19.95 11.04
N LEU A 205 -9.88 -20.45 9.80
CA LEU A 205 -9.92 -19.63 8.59
C LEU A 205 -11.21 -18.82 8.50
N LYS A 206 -12.38 -19.44 8.76
CA LYS A 206 -13.67 -18.73 8.83
C LYS A 206 -13.67 -17.65 9.92
N LYS A 207 -13.04 -17.92 11.07
CA LYS A 207 -12.88 -16.92 12.14
C LYS A 207 -11.99 -15.74 11.70
N ILE A 208 -10.87 -16.01 11.04
CA ILE A 208 -9.97 -14.97 10.50
C ILE A 208 -10.70 -14.12 9.46
N ILE A 209 -11.41 -14.75 8.51
CA ILE A 209 -12.20 -14.05 7.50
C ILE A 209 -13.29 -13.19 8.16
N GLY A 210 -13.95 -13.71 9.19
CA GLY A 210 -14.92 -12.95 9.99
C GLY A 210 -14.32 -11.74 10.70
N GLU A 211 -13.13 -11.88 11.31
CA GLU A 211 -12.37 -10.79 11.94
C GLU A 211 -12.03 -9.70 10.90
N LEU A 212 -11.46 -10.10 9.76
CA LEU A 212 -11.12 -9.20 8.67
C LEU A 212 -12.35 -8.53 8.07
N ASN A 213 -13.52 -9.19 8.01
CA ASN A 213 -14.75 -8.58 7.48
C ASN A 213 -15.41 -7.59 8.43
N LYS A 214 -15.21 -7.73 9.74
CA LYS A 214 -15.80 -6.83 10.75
C LYS A 214 -14.94 -5.61 11.05
N ASP A 215 -13.62 -5.77 11.01
CA ASP A 215 -12.68 -4.73 11.40
C ASP A 215 -11.81 -4.27 10.22
N TYR A 216 -11.70 -2.96 10.08
CA TYR A 216 -10.94 -2.27 9.04
C TYR A 216 -9.76 -1.53 9.70
N ASN A 217 -9.05 -2.24 10.57
CA ASN A 217 -7.81 -1.78 11.18
C ASN A 217 -6.65 -2.69 10.78
N PHE A 218 -6.64 -3.12 9.52
CA PHE A 218 -5.59 -3.99 8.96
C PHE A 218 -4.98 -3.34 7.72
N SER A 219 -3.67 -3.07 7.79
CA SER A 219 -2.90 -2.80 6.58
C SER A 219 -2.97 -4.02 5.64
N HIS A 220 -3.05 -3.79 4.33
CA HIS A 220 -3.17 -4.83 3.30
C HIS A 220 -4.26 -5.90 3.59
N ARG A 221 -5.36 -5.49 4.22
CA ARG A 221 -6.53 -6.34 4.53
C ARG A 221 -6.99 -7.21 3.36
N ASN A 222 -7.04 -6.64 2.15
CA ASN A 222 -7.49 -7.36 0.95
C ASN A 222 -6.57 -8.54 0.62
N TRP A 223 -5.26 -8.38 0.78
CA TRP A 223 -4.30 -9.47 0.58
C TRP A 223 -4.46 -10.55 1.66
N LEU A 224 -4.62 -10.18 2.93
CA LEU A 224 -4.89 -11.15 4.02
C LEU A 224 -6.18 -11.95 3.77
N LEU A 225 -7.24 -11.28 3.31
CA LEU A 225 -8.50 -11.95 2.93
C LEU A 225 -8.28 -12.90 1.75
N MET A 226 -7.56 -12.47 0.72
CA MET A 226 -7.24 -13.30 -0.44
C MET A 226 -6.51 -14.58 -0.01
N LYS A 227 -5.44 -14.47 0.79
CA LYS A 227 -4.69 -15.61 1.31
C LYS A 227 -5.54 -16.53 2.21
N ALA A 228 -6.40 -15.96 3.06
CA ALA A 228 -7.30 -16.75 3.90
C ALA A 228 -8.32 -17.55 3.09
N ASN A 229 -8.89 -16.96 2.02
CA ASN A 229 -9.81 -17.65 1.13
C ASN A 229 -9.11 -18.72 0.30
N GLU A 230 -7.91 -18.45 -0.23
CA GLU A 230 -7.09 -19.45 -0.94
C GLU A 230 -6.81 -20.70 -0.09
N LEU A 231 -6.52 -20.51 1.21
CA LEU A 231 -6.34 -21.62 2.14
C LEU A 231 -7.66 -22.35 2.42
N LEU A 232 -8.78 -21.62 2.52
CA LEU A 232 -10.08 -22.23 2.77
C LEU A 232 -10.53 -23.13 1.62
N THR A 233 -10.34 -22.68 0.37
CA THR A 233 -10.66 -23.48 -0.83
C THR A 233 -9.81 -24.74 -0.96
N LYS A 234 -8.63 -24.80 -0.34
CA LYS A 234 -7.78 -26.01 -0.33
C LYS A 234 -8.18 -27.03 0.73
N VAL A 235 -8.96 -26.60 1.73
CA VAL A 235 -9.38 -27.44 2.87
C VAL A 235 -10.83 -27.95 2.69
N ALA A 236 -11.66 -27.21 1.97
CA ALA A 236 -13.01 -27.61 1.56
C ALA A 236 -12.97 -28.66 0.44
#